data_AF-A0A9D0ZFU8-F1
#
_entry.id   AF-A0A9D0ZFU8-F1
#
_cell.length_a   1.000
_cell.length_b   1.000
_cell.length_c   1.000
_cell.angle_alpha   90.00
_cell.angle_beta   90.00
_cell.angle_gamma   90.00
#
_symmetry.space_group_name_H-M   'P 1'
#
loop_
_entity.id
_entity.type
_entity.pdbx_description
1 polymer ?
#
loop_
_entity_poly.entity_id
_entity_poly.type
_entity_poly.pdbx_seq_one_letter_code
_entity_poly.pdbx_strand_id
1 'polypeptide(L)'
;IAVFEPDYVPPAPEIGRPEDVKITHDGRTWYLEGDWLARLVATVNFSDYESRMYFDRNLRSAGIYDRMEELGVQDGDTVSIYDIEFEYQS
;
A
#
# COMPACT_ATOMS: atom_id res chain seq x y z
N ILE A 1 -14.29 -41.81 25.18
CA ILE A 1 -13.83 -41.14 23.93
C ILE A 1 -14.13 -39.66 24.13
N ALA A 2 -13.12 -38.84 24.37
CA ALA A 2 -13.30 -37.40 24.58
C ALA A 2 -13.09 -36.71 23.23
N VAL A 3 -14.15 -36.10 22.72
CA VAL A 3 -14.12 -35.27 21.52
C VAL A 3 -13.57 -33.92 21.95
N PHE A 4 -12.36 -33.58 21.50
CA PHE A 4 -11.82 -32.23 21.63
C PHE A 4 -12.45 -31.37 20.53
N GLU A 5 -13.19 -30.34 20.91
CA GLU A 5 -13.60 -29.27 20.00
C GLU A 5 -12.37 -28.41 19.72
N PRO A 6 -11.94 -28.22 18.46
CA PRO A 6 -10.83 -27.33 18.16
C PRO A 6 -11.25 -25.90 18.49
N ASP A 7 -10.48 -25.22 19.35
CA ASP A 7 -10.62 -23.80 19.67
C ASP A 7 -10.74 -22.98 18.36
N TYR A 8 -11.95 -22.56 18.02
CA TYR A 8 -12.18 -21.65 16.91
C TYR A 8 -11.70 -20.26 17.35
N VAL A 9 -10.47 -19.92 16.95
CA VAL A 9 -9.97 -18.55 17.03
C VAL A 9 -10.58 -17.82 15.83
N PRO A 10 -11.49 -16.84 16.03
CA PRO A 10 -11.93 -16.00 14.92
C PRO A 10 -10.69 -15.40 14.27
N PRO A 11 -10.54 -15.47 12.93
CA PRO A 11 -9.39 -14.87 12.27
C PRO A 11 -9.34 -13.41 12.70
N ALA A 12 -8.17 -12.97 13.16
CA ALA A 12 -7.93 -11.55 13.44
C ALA A 12 -8.44 -10.76 12.23
N PRO A 13 -9.14 -9.62 12.43
CA PRO A 13 -9.63 -8.84 11.31
C PRO A 13 -8.44 -8.62 10.38
N GLU A 14 -8.56 -9.12 9.14
CA GLU A 14 -7.50 -8.96 8.16
C GLU A 14 -7.31 -7.46 8.02
N ILE A 15 -6.22 -6.95 8.61
CA ILE A 15 -5.73 -5.64 8.26
C ILE A 15 -5.57 -5.76 6.75
N GLY A 16 -6.31 -4.94 5.99
CA GLY A 16 -6.35 -5.04 4.53
C GLY A 16 -4.96 -5.29 3.98
N ARG A 17 -4.87 -6.06 2.90
CA ARG A 17 -3.58 -6.52 2.42
C ARG A 17 -3.04 -5.55 1.38
N PRO A 18 -1.73 -5.50 1.15
CA PRO A 18 -1.19 -4.66 0.08
C PRO A 18 -1.71 -5.07 -1.31
N GLU A 19 -2.08 -6.34 -1.49
CA GLU A 19 -2.76 -6.84 -2.69
C GLU A 19 -4.11 -6.18 -2.95
N ASP A 20 -4.83 -5.78 -1.88
CA ASP A 20 -6.14 -5.11 -1.98
C ASP A 20 -6.04 -3.64 -2.41
N VAL A 21 -4.82 -3.10 -2.53
CA VAL A 21 -4.61 -1.75 -3.05
C VAL A 21 -5.12 -1.67 -4.48
N LYS A 22 -6.05 -0.76 -4.71
CA LYS A 22 -6.58 -0.40 -6.01
C LYS A 22 -5.72 0.69 -6.62
N ILE A 23 -5.24 0.43 -7.83
CA ILE A 23 -4.44 1.36 -8.62
C ILE A 23 -5.33 1.86 -9.76
N THR A 24 -5.52 3.17 -9.86
CA THR A 24 -6.29 3.83 -10.92
C THR A 24 -5.39 4.84 -11.62
N HIS A 25 -5.51 4.98 -12.93
CA HIS A 25 -4.71 5.93 -13.70
C HIS A 25 -5.62 6.95 -14.40
N ASP A 26 -5.30 8.24 -14.25
CA ASP A 26 -5.92 9.34 -14.98
C ASP A 26 -4.84 10.23 -15.60
N GLY A 27 -4.69 10.16 -16.91
CA GLY A 27 -3.76 11.01 -17.66
C GLY A 27 -2.27 10.71 -17.43
N ARG A 28 -1.67 11.37 -16.43
CA ARG A 28 -0.28 11.15 -15.96
C ARG A 28 -0.21 10.94 -14.44
N THR A 29 -1.38 10.78 -13.82
CA THR A 29 -1.51 10.65 -12.37
C THR A 29 -2.04 9.28 -12.03
N TRP A 30 -1.34 8.59 -11.14
CA TRP A 30 -1.64 7.27 -10.62
C TRP A 30 -2.19 7.40 -9.21
N TYR A 31 -3.45 7.02 -9.02
CA TYR A 31 -4.13 7.06 -7.74
C TYR A 31 -4.10 5.68 -7.08
N LEU A 32 -3.61 5.62 -5.85
CA LEU A 32 -3.56 4.39 -5.07
C LEU A 32 -4.50 4.51 -3.86
N GLU A 33 -5.38 3.54 -3.72
CA GLU A 33 -6.40 3.52 -2.65
C GLU A 33 -6.46 2.13 -2.00
N GLY A 34 -6.69 2.07 -0.69
CA GLY A 34 -6.87 0.81 0.03
C GLY A 34 -6.73 0.94 1.53
N ASP A 35 -7.42 0.08 2.28
CA ASP A 35 -7.43 0.12 3.76
C ASP A 35 -6.04 -0.05 4.36
N TRP A 36 -5.22 -0.93 3.76
CA TRP A 36 -3.81 -1.10 4.12
C TRP A 36 -3.03 0.21 3.97
N LEU A 37 -3.18 0.85 2.81
CA LEU A 37 -2.46 2.04 2.43
C LEU A 37 -2.90 3.24 3.28
N ALA A 38 -4.19 3.36 3.58
CA ALA A 38 -4.73 4.38 4.48
C ALA A 38 -4.08 4.30 5.86
N ARG A 39 -3.96 3.09 6.41
CA ARG A 39 -3.30 2.87 7.70
C ARG A 39 -1.82 3.17 7.64
N LEU A 40 -1.14 2.74 6.57
CA LEU A 40 0.27 3.02 6.40
C LEU A 40 0.53 4.53 6.36
N VAL A 41 -0.22 5.28 5.56
CA VAL A 41 -0.14 6.75 5.50
C VAL A 41 -0.44 7.37 6.86
N ALA A 42 -1.46 6.90 7.58
CA ALA A 42 -1.80 7.41 8.91
C ALA A 42 -0.71 7.14 9.98
N THR A 43 0.13 6.11 9.80
CA THR A 43 1.25 5.81 10.70
C THR A 43 2.52 6.57 10.38
N VAL A 44 2.64 7.11 9.16
CA VAL A 44 3.87 7.72 8.67
C VAL A 44 3.86 9.22 8.96
N ASN A 45 4.94 9.70 9.58
CA ASN A 45 5.18 11.13 9.72
C ASN A 45 5.97 11.64 8.51
N PHE A 46 5.29 12.30 7.56
CA PHE A 46 5.94 12.82 6.36
C PHE A 46 6.90 13.99 6.59
N SER A 47 6.90 14.59 7.79
CA SER A 47 7.92 15.59 8.17
C SER A 47 9.26 14.95 8.54
N ASP A 48 9.27 13.67 8.86
CA ASP A 48 10.46 12.92 9.25
C ASP A 48 11.01 12.10 8.06
N TYR A 49 12.33 12.13 7.87
CA TYR A 49 12.98 11.45 6.75
C TYR A 49 12.92 9.93 6.88
N GLU A 50 13.17 9.40 8.09
CA GLU A 50 13.17 7.95 8.33
C GLU A 50 11.78 7.35 8.10
N SER A 51 10.74 8.04 8.58
CA SER A 51 9.34 7.66 8.38
C SER A 51 8.95 7.62 6.90
N ARG A 52 9.40 8.59 6.10
CA ARG A 52 9.19 8.57 4.64
C ARG A 52 9.93 7.41 3.97
N MET A 53 11.16 7.12 4.39
CA MET A 53 11.91 5.99 3.84
C MET A 53 11.28 4.65 4.25
N TYR A 54 10.69 4.56 5.45
CA TYR A 54 9.87 3.43 5.86
C TYR A 54 8.64 3.27 4.95
N PHE A 55 7.90 4.35 4.67
CA PHE A 55 6.76 4.31 3.75
C PHE A 55 7.13 3.74 2.38
N ASP A 56 8.17 4.30 1.75
CA ASP A 56 8.63 3.86 0.44
C ASP A 56 9.08 2.39 0.44
N ARG A 57 9.83 1.96 1.47
CA ARG A 57 10.24 0.56 1.61
C ARG A 57 9.05 -0.38 1.75
N ASN A 58 7.98 0.02 2.43
CA ASN A 58 6.77 -0.79 2.54
C ASN A 58 6.06 -0.90 1.19
N LEU A 59 5.95 0.19 0.41
CA LEU A 59 5.39 0.14 -0.94
C LEU A 59 6.18 -0.78 -1.87
N ARG A 60 7.52 -0.69 -1.84
CA ARG A 60 8.42 -1.60 -2.59
C ARG A 60 8.26 -3.05 -2.12
N SER A 61 8.27 -3.29 -0.81
CA SER A 61 8.16 -4.65 -0.25
C SER A 61 6.78 -5.27 -0.49
N ALA A 62 5.75 -4.44 -0.64
CA ALA A 62 4.40 -4.84 -1.01
C ALA A 62 4.22 -5.13 -2.51
N GLY A 63 5.22 -4.84 -3.35
CA GLY A 63 5.11 -4.98 -4.80
C GLY A 63 4.14 -3.99 -5.45
N ILE A 64 3.84 -2.86 -4.78
CA ILE A 64 2.94 -1.84 -5.34
C ILE A 64 3.56 -1.21 -6.58
N TYR A 65 4.86 -0.90 -6.53
CA TYR A 65 5.57 -0.35 -7.68
C TYR A 65 5.65 -1.34 -8.84
N ASP A 66 5.93 -2.63 -8.57
CA ASP A 66 5.93 -3.67 -9.60
C ASP A 66 4.57 -3.71 -10.33
N ARG A 67 3.46 -3.66 -9.58
CA ARG A 67 2.11 -3.60 -10.16
C ARG A 67 1.89 -2.35 -11.01
N MET A 68 2.43 -1.20 -10.60
CA MET A 68 2.35 0.03 -11.40
C MET A 68 3.18 -0.06 -12.68
N GLU A 69 4.36 -0.66 -12.63
CA GLU A 69 5.22 -0.93 -13.79
C GLU A 69 4.53 -1.87 -14.78
N GLU A 70 3.88 -2.92 -14.29
CA GLU A 70 3.06 -3.82 -15.11
C GLU A 70 1.87 -3.11 -15.79
N LEU A 71 1.31 -2.09 -15.13
CA LEU A 71 0.24 -1.25 -15.68
C LEU A 71 0.76 -0.19 -16.65
N GLY A 72 2.08 0.08 -16.65
CA GLY A 72 2.75 0.98 -17.57
C GLY A 72 3.06 2.38 -17.01
N VAL A 73 3.25 2.53 -15.70
CA VAL A 73 3.80 3.77 -15.12
C VAL A 73 5.16 4.09 -15.75
N GLN A 74 5.42 5.38 -15.96
CA GLN A 74 6.69 5.86 -16.51
C GLN A 74 7.40 6.78 -15.52
N ASP A 75 8.72 6.88 -15.64
CA ASP A 75 9.50 7.88 -14.93
C ASP A 75 8.94 9.29 -15.23
N GLY A 76 8.67 10.05 -14.17
CA GLY A 76 8.05 11.37 -14.28
C GLY A 76 6.52 11.37 -14.18
N ASP A 77 5.88 10.21 -14.09
CA ASP A 77 4.46 10.13 -13.75
C ASP A 77 4.24 10.53 -12.29
N THR A 78 3.07 11.12 -12.00
CA THR A 78 2.70 11.51 -10.64
C THR A 78 1.97 10.37 -9.95
N VAL A 79 2.38 10.01 -8.73
CA VAL A 79 1.70 9.05 -7.87
C VAL A 79 1.01 9.82 -6.75
N SER A 80 -0.31 9.69 -6.69
CA SER A 80 -1.20 10.32 -5.74
C SER A 80 -1.74 9.28 -4.78
N ILE A 81 -1.44 9.45 -3.50
CA ILE A 81 -1.83 8.57 -2.41
C ILE A 81 -2.46 9.43 -1.32
N TYR A 82 -3.79 9.44 -1.24
CA TYR A 82 -4.55 10.31 -0.34
C TYR A 82 -4.11 11.79 -0.47
N ASP A 83 -3.56 12.38 0.60
CA ASP A 83 -3.12 13.77 0.64
C ASP A 83 -1.66 13.98 0.18
N ILE A 84 -1.02 12.94 -0.37
CA ILE A 84 0.40 12.96 -0.74
C ILE A 84 0.53 12.68 -2.23
N GLU A 85 1.31 13.52 -2.89
CA GLU A 85 1.64 13.36 -4.30
C GLU A 85 3.15 13.42 -4.47
N PHE A 86 3.70 12.48 -5.24
CA PHE A 86 5.12 12.44 -5.54
C PHE A 86 5.35 11.96 -6.96
N GLU A 87 6.50 12.29 -7.52
CA GLU A 87 6.91 11.80 -8.84
C GLU A 87 7.47 10.38 -8.70
N TYR A 88 6.98 9.46 -9.53
CA TYR A 88 7.54 8.12 -9.65
C TYR A 88 8.92 8.19 -10.32
N GLN A 89 9.89 7.56 -9.67
CA GLN A 89 11.24 7.38 -10.17
C GLN A 89 11.66 5.92 -9.95
N SER A 90 11.94 5.19 -11.04
CA SER A 90 12.37 3.79 -11.02
C SER A 90 13.81 3.63 -10.52
#